data_AF-A0A7S2F3I5-F1
#
_entry.id   AF-A0A7S2F3I5-F1
#
_cell.length_a   1.000
_cell.length_b   1.000
_cell.length_c   1.000
_cell.angle_alpha   90.00
_cell.angle_beta   90.00
_cell.angle_gamma   90.00
#
_symmetry.space_group_name_H-M   'P 1'
#
loop_
_entity.id
_entity.type
_entity.pdbx_description
1 polymer ?
#
loop_
_entity_poly.entity_id
_entity_poly.type
_entity_poly.pdbx_seq_one_letter_code
_entity_poly.pdbx_strand_id
1 'polypeptide(L)'
;TFVQQIIAGDSWGLVTIPIIEEAPETAVFFFAVFVSIHFTIINVILAVIVDNALKASQDDVQEIARQKMEAYKAVARKLRVLCRDLDCDGSGDLTLEELLTGYDTMTEFREQMMSMDVQEEDMHVVFAILDTDESGSVSYEEFI
;
A
#
# COMPACT_ATOMS: atom_id res chain seq x y z
N THR A 1 12.52 -5.98 40.15
CA THR A 1 13.52 -6.82 39.47
C THR A 1 13.69 -6.59 37.97
N PHE A 2 12.96 -5.67 37.31
CA PHE A 2 13.33 -5.22 35.96
C PHE A 2 13.30 -3.69 35.85
N VAL A 3 12.22 -3.06 36.30
CA VAL A 3 12.05 -1.59 36.33
C VAL A 3 12.95 -0.91 37.37
N GLN A 4 13.14 -1.51 38.55
CA GLN A 4 14.02 -1.00 39.61
C GLN A 4 15.52 -1.01 39.24
N GLN A 5 15.89 -1.82 38.25
CA GLN A 5 17.25 -2.00 37.74
C GLN A 5 17.53 -1.16 36.49
N ILE A 6 16.48 -0.84 35.71
CA ILE A 6 16.56 0.10 34.58
C ILE A 6 16.58 1.55 35.07
N ILE A 7 15.90 1.83 36.19
CA ILE A 7 15.86 3.16 36.83
C ILE A 7 17.04 3.37 37.80
N ALA A 8 17.83 2.32 38.11
CA ALA A 8 18.93 2.18 39.09
C ALA A 8 19.70 3.45 39.54
N GLY A 9 19.01 4.41 40.13
CA GLY A 9 19.61 5.51 40.88
C GLY A 9 20.16 5.04 42.23
N ASP A 10 19.82 3.82 42.67
CA ASP A 10 20.13 3.35 44.02
C ASP A 10 21.47 2.57 44.04
N SER A 11 21.62 1.44 43.33
CA SER A 11 22.84 0.62 43.43
C SER A 11 24.10 1.27 42.80
N TRP A 12 23.95 1.96 41.66
CA TRP A 12 25.08 2.66 41.02
C TRP A 12 25.49 3.90 41.81
N GLY A 13 24.52 4.65 42.34
CA GLY A 13 24.77 5.80 43.21
C GLY A 13 25.50 5.38 44.49
N LEU A 14 25.11 4.27 45.11
CA LEU A 14 25.75 3.74 46.33
C LEU A 14 27.25 3.44 46.18
N VAL A 15 27.71 3.12 44.96
CA VAL A 15 29.13 2.86 44.69
C VAL A 15 29.85 4.11 44.17
N THR A 16 29.18 4.91 43.33
CA THR A 16 29.82 6.07 42.68
C THR A 16 29.90 7.30 43.58
N ILE A 17 28.88 7.54 44.43
CA ILE A 17 28.88 8.67 45.38
C ILE A 17 30.07 8.63 46.34
N PRO A 18 30.37 7.54 47.08
CA PRO A 18 31.50 7.54 48.00
C PRO A 18 32.86 7.73 47.30
N ILE A 19 33.00 7.24 46.06
CA ILE A 19 34.21 7.46 45.24
C ILE A 19 34.35 8.93 44.85
N ILE A 20 33.24 9.59 44.51
CA ILE A 20 33.20 11.02 44.17
C ILE A 20 33.44 11.88 45.43
N GLU A 21 32.93 11.48 46.59
CA GLU A 21 33.18 12.16 47.87
C GLU A 21 34.66 12.11 48.26
N GLU A 22 35.36 11.02 47.96
CA GLU A 22 36.80 10.87 48.23
C GLU A 22 37.68 11.53 47.15
N ALA A 23 37.25 11.53 45.88
CA ALA A 23 37.97 12.13 44.74
C ALA A 23 37.00 12.88 43.79
N PRO A 24 36.70 14.17 44.03
CA PRO A 24 35.70 14.94 43.29
C PRO A 24 35.95 15.05 41.78
N GLU A 25 37.20 14.97 41.34
CA GLU A 25 37.58 14.96 39.92
C GLU A 25 36.99 13.78 39.14
N THR A 26 36.68 12.67 39.82
CA THR A 26 36.05 11.48 39.19
C THR A 26 34.59 11.74 38.80
N ALA A 27 33.95 12.79 39.34
CA ALA A 27 32.57 13.15 39.01
C ALA A 27 32.37 13.42 37.53
N VAL A 28 33.33 14.08 36.87
CA VAL A 28 33.26 14.38 35.43
C VAL A 28 33.25 13.09 34.61
N PHE A 29 34.07 12.11 35.00
CA PHE A 29 34.11 10.80 34.36
C PHE A 29 32.78 10.05 34.51
N PHE A 30 32.25 9.95 35.73
CA PHE A 30 30.98 9.26 35.96
C PHE A 30 29.80 9.95 35.29
N PHE A 31 29.79 11.29 35.25
CA PHE A 31 28.79 12.06 34.52
C PHE A 31 28.84 11.80 33.01
N ALA A 32 30.03 11.78 32.41
CA ALA A 32 30.19 11.46 30.99
C ALA A 32 29.74 10.03 30.66
N VAL A 33 30.06 9.06 31.51
CA VAL A 33 29.58 7.67 31.37
C VAL A 33 28.06 7.61 31.49
N PHE A 34 27.47 8.30 32.46
CA PHE A 34 26.02 8.34 32.67
C PHE A 34 25.30 8.90 31.43
N VAL A 35 25.74 10.07 30.94
CA VAL A 35 25.13 10.72 29.77
C VAL A 35 25.30 9.87 28.52
N SER A 36 26.48 9.30 28.29
CA SER A 36 26.73 8.49 27.09
C SER A 36 25.88 7.22 27.03
N ILE A 37 25.71 6.51 28.16
CA ILE A 37 24.83 5.34 28.24
C ILE A 37 23.38 5.73 27.97
N HIS A 38 22.88 6.79 28.62
CA HIS A 38 21.50 7.24 28.42
C HIS A 38 21.24 7.67 26.98
N PHE A 39 22.16 8.43 26.40
CA PHE A 39 22.03 8.87 25.01
C PHE A 39 22.07 7.69 24.04
N THR A 40 22.94 6.70 24.29
CA THR A 40 23.02 5.47 23.49
C THR A 40 21.70 4.69 23.54
N ILE A 41 21.16 4.48 24.75
CA ILE A 41 19.90 3.75 24.92
C ILE A 41 18.74 4.48 24.23
N ILE A 42 18.63 5.79 24.41
CA ILE A 42 17.58 6.59 23.77
C ILE A 42 17.66 6.50 22.25
N ASN A 43 18.86 6.61 21.68
CA ASN A 43 19.04 6.54 20.22
C ASN A 43 18.68 5.15 19.66
N VAL A 44 19.01 4.07 20.37
CA VAL A 44 18.63 2.71 19.96
C VAL A 44 17.11 2.53 20.01
N ILE A 45 16.46 2.97 21.10
CA ILE A 45 15.00 2.89 21.22
C ILE A 45 14.31 3.73 20.14
N LEU A 46 14.80 4.95 19.89
CA LEU A 46 14.27 5.83 18.86
C LEU A 46 14.39 5.19 17.47
N ALA A 47 15.54 4.59 17.14
CA ALA A 47 15.73 3.90 15.87
C ALA A 47 14.69 2.80 15.65
N VAL A 48 14.43 1.96 16.65
CA VAL A 48 13.42 0.89 16.57
C VAL A 48 12.00 1.45 16.40
N ILE A 49 11.67 2.54 17.10
CA ILE A 49 10.35 3.19 16.97
C ILE A 49 10.17 3.74 15.56
N VAL A 50 11.19 4.41 15.02
CA VAL A 50 11.15 4.98 13.67
C VAL A 50 11.03 3.86 12.63
N ASP A 51 11.81 2.80 12.73
CA ASP A 51 11.74 1.66 11.80
C ASP A 51 10.36 1.01 11.80
N ASN A 52 9.75 0.82 12.98
CA ASN A 52 8.40 0.28 13.09
C ASN A 52 7.34 1.22 12.51
N ALA A 53 7.47 2.53 12.74
CA ALA A 53 6.55 3.52 12.19
C ALA A 53 6.63 3.61 10.67
N LEU A 54 7.86 3.58 10.12
CA LEU A 54 8.09 3.55 8.67
C LEU A 54 7.54 2.26 8.05
N LYS A 55 7.77 1.12 8.69
CA LYS A 55 7.27 -0.17 8.21
C LYS A 55 5.75 -0.21 8.19
N ALA A 56 5.08 0.22 9.27
CA ALA A 56 3.61 0.30 9.30
C ALA A 56 3.06 1.19 8.18
N SER A 57 3.68 2.35 7.95
CA SER A 57 3.28 3.23 6.84
C SER A 57 3.50 2.61 5.46
N GLN A 58 4.55 1.82 5.27
CA GLN A 58 4.81 1.14 3.99
C GLN A 58 3.84 -0.01 3.74
N ASP A 59 3.56 -0.81 4.77
CA ASP A 59 2.62 -1.93 4.71
C ASP A 59 1.21 -1.41 4.35
N ASP A 60 0.77 -0.29 4.93
CA ASP A 60 -0.51 0.35 4.60
C ASP A 60 -0.59 0.77 3.12
N VAL A 61 0.47 1.36 2.57
CA VAL A 61 0.52 1.76 1.16
C VAL A 61 0.47 0.55 0.23
N GLN A 62 1.21 -0.52 0.56
CA GLN A 62 1.20 -1.75 -0.22
C GLN A 62 -0.15 -2.45 -0.18
N GLU A 63 -0.80 -2.49 0.98
CA GLU A 63 -2.12 -3.10 1.13
C GLU A 63 -3.19 -2.33 0.34
N ILE A 64 -3.17 -0.99 0.37
CA ILE A 64 -4.06 -0.17 -0.46
C ILE A 64 -3.81 -0.44 -1.96
N ALA A 65 -2.55 -0.51 -2.39
CA ALA A 65 -2.22 -0.82 -3.78
C ALA A 65 -2.68 -2.23 -4.18
N ARG A 66 -2.52 -3.22 -3.29
CA ARG A 66 -2.99 -4.60 -3.50
C ARG A 66 -4.51 -4.66 -3.63
N GLN A 67 -5.24 -3.99 -2.74
CA GLN A 67 -6.71 -3.94 -2.78
C GLN A 67 -7.22 -3.30 -4.07
N LYS A 68 -6.59 -2.21 -4.53
CA LYS A 68 -6.92 -1.59 -5.82
C LYS A 68 -6.67 -2.55 -6.99
N MET A 69 -5.53 -3.24 -6.99
CA MET A 69 -5.21 -4.22 -8.03
C MET A 69 -6.17 -5.41 -8.03
N GLU A 70 -6.57 -5.90 -6.85
CA GLU A 70 -7.54 -6.99 -6.72
C GLU A 70 -8.94 -6.57 -7.18
N ALA A 71 -9.37 -5.36 -6.84
CA ALA A 71 -10.62 -4.78 -7.32
C ALA A 71 -10.61 -4.62 -8.85
N TYR A 72 -9.52 -4.09 -9.41
CA TYR A 72 -9.35 -3.94 -10.85
C TYR A 72 -9.41 -5.30 -11.56
N LYS A 73 -8.63 -6.29 -11.08
CA LYS A 73 -8.68 -7.67 -11.61
C LYS A 73 -10.06 -8.32 -11.50
N ALA A 74 -10.84 -8.00 -10.45
CA ALA A 74 -12.20 -8.51 -10.31
C ALA A 74 -13.14 -7.91 -11.35
N VAL A 75 -13.01 -6.61 -11.64
CA VAL A 75 -13.75 -5.93 -12.71
C VAL A 75 -13.33 -6.47 -14.08
N ALA A 76 -12.03 -6.57 -14.35
CA ALA A 76 -11.48 -7.15 -15.59
C ALA A 76 -12.02 -8.57 -15.84
N ARG A 77 -12.04 -9.44 -14.82
CA ARG A 77 -12.63 -10.79 -14.94
C ARG A 77 -14.11 -10.77 -15.29
N LYS A 78 -14.90 -9.86 -14.70
CA LYS A 78 -16.32 -9.71 -15.03
C LYS A 78 -16.52 -9.23 -16.46
N LEU A 79 -15.75 -8.20 -16.86
CA LEU A 79 -15.76 -7.69 -18.23
C LEU A 79 -15.39 -8.79 -19.23
N ARG A 80 -14.37 -9.60 -18.96
CA ARG A 80 -13.99 -10.73 -19.83
C ARG A 80 -15.11 -11.75 -20.04
N VAL A 81 -15.93 -12.02 -19.02
CA VAL A 81 -17.10 -12.90 -19.18
C VAL A 81 -18.16 -12.25 -20.06
N LEU A 82 -18.46 -10.97 -19.84
CA LEU A 82 -19.41 -10.21 -20.66
C LEU A 82 -18.94 -10.09 -22.11
N CYS A 83 -17.64 -9.87 -22.33
CA CYS A 83 -17.07 -9.76 -23.67
C CYS A 83 -17.23 -11.05 -24.47
N ARG A 84 -17.07 -12.20 -23.83
CA ARG A 84 -17.33 -13.49 -24.48
C ARG A 84 -18.80 -13.66 -24.88
N ASP A 85 -19.72 -13.07 -24.13
CA ASP A 85 -21.14 -13.17 -24.42
C ASP A 85 -21.59 -12.11 -25.47
N LEU A 86 -20.75 -11.08 -25.71
CA LEU A 86 -20.90 -10.05 -26.74
C LEU A 86 -20.31 -10.45 -28.09
N ASP A 87 -19.20 -11.20 -28.06
CA ASP A 87 -18.49 -11.72 -29.22
C ASP A 87 -19.39 -12.71 -29.98
N CYS A 88 -20.00 -12.22 -31.05
CA CYS A 88 -21.02 -12.95 -31.81
C CYS A 88 -20.38 -13.86 -32.86
N ASP A 89 -19.17 -13.52 -33.33
CA ASP A 89 -18.43 -14.28 -34.32
C ASP A 89 -17.42 -15.26 -33.72
N GLY A 90 -17.15 -15.15 -32.41
CA GLY A 90 -16.24 -15.99 -31.66
C GLY A 90 -14.77 -15.74 -32.03
N SER A 91 -14.45 -14.55 -32.56
CA SER A 91 -13.10 -14.18 -33.01
C SER A 91 -12.11 -14.07 -31.86
N GLY A 92 -12.59 -13.77 -30.64
CA GLY A 92 -11.76 -13.49 -29.47
C GLY A 92 -11.47 -12.01 -29.26
N ASP A 93 -11.95 -11.15 -30.15
CA ASP A 93 -11.81 -9.70 -30.11
C ASP A 93 -13.20 -9.05 -30.26
N LEU A 94 -13.39 -7.86 -29.70
CA LEU A 94 -14.65 -7.12 -29.83
C LEU A 94 -14.49 -5.95 -30.78
N THR A 95 -15.31 -5.93 -31.83
CA THR A 95 -15.43 -4.77 -32.71
C THR A 95 -16.31 -3.69 -32.08
N LEU A 96 -16.14 -2.43 -32.51
CA LEU A 96 -16.98 -1.32 -32.05
C LEU A 96 -18.47 -1.57 -32.32
N GLU A 97 -18.81 -2.22 -33.44
CA GLU A 97 -20.19 -2.56 -33.80
C GLU A 97 -20.80 -3.58 -32.84
N GLU A 98 -20.04 -4.59 -32.41
CA GLU A 98 -20.49 -5.58 -31.43
C GLU A 98 -20.68 -4.97 -30.05
N LEU A 99 -19.82 -4.02 -29.67
CA LEU A 99 -19.93 -3.29 -28.41
C LEU A 99 -21.20 -2.40 -28.37
N LEU A 100 -21.49 -1.69 -29.45
CA LEU A 100 -22.72 -0.89 -29.59
C LEU A 100 -23.96 -1.78 -29.65
N THR A 101 -23.93 -2.85 -30.44
CA THR A 101 -25.02 -3.83 -30.52
C THR A 101 -25.27 -4.46 -29.15
N GLY A 102 -24.21 -4.75 -28.42
CA GLY A 102 -24.24 -5.22 -27.04
C GLY A 102 -24.94 -4.29 -26.08
N TYR A 103 -24.64 -2.99 -26.17
CA TYR A 103 -25.29 -1.96 -25.36
C TYR A 103 -26.81 -1.89 -25.60
N ASP A 104 -27.24 -2.08 -26.83
CA ASP A 104 -28.66 -2.07 -27.18
C ASP A 104 -29.38 -3.37 -26.79
N THR A 105 -28.73 -4.51 -27.05
CA THR A 105 -29.35 -5.84 -26.96
C THR A 105 -29.21 -6.50 -25.58
N MET A 106 -28.10 -6.27 -24.88
CA MET A 106 -27.82 -6.88 -23.57
C MET A 106 -28.06 -5.88 -22.43
N THR A 107 -29.22 -6.00 -21.79
CA THR A 107 -29.59 -5.14 -20.64
C THR A 107 -28.56 -5.20 -19.51
N GLU A 108 -27.96 -6.37 -19.22
CA GLU A 108 -26.94 -6.52 -18.17
C GLU A 108 -25.67 -5.72 -18.49
N PHE A 109 -25.22 -5.74 -19.74
CA PHE A 109 -24.06 -4.97 -20.18
C PHE A 109 -24.35 -3.46 -20.11
N ARG A 110 -25.52 -3.03 -20.58
CA ARG A 110 -25.96 -1.63 -20.50
C ARG A 110 -26.03 -1.13 -19.05
N GLU A 111 -26.64 -1.90 -18.16
CA GLU A 111 -26.73 -1.54 -16.73
C GLU A 111 -25.34 -1.42 -16.09
N GLN A 112 -24.39 -2.27 -16.48
CA GLN A 112 -23.03 -2.21 -15.98
C GLN A 112 -22.26 -0.99 -16.52
N MET A 113 -22.44 -0.64 -17.80
CA MET A 113 -21.88 0.59 -18.38
C MET A 113 -22.48 1.85 -17.73
N MET A 114 -23.80 1.88 -17.52
CA MET A 114 -24.46 2.97 -16.79
C MET A 114 -23.98 3.08 -15.34
N SER A 115 -23.66 1.97 -14.67
CA SER A 115 -23.09 1.99 -13.32
C SER A 115 -21.70 2.62 -13.26
N MET A 116 -21.01 2.67 -14.41
CA MET A 116 -19.72 3.31 -14.62
C MET A 116 -19.86 4.74 -15.19
N ASP A 117 -21.08 5.29 -15.25
CA ASP A 117 -21.40 6.61 -15.81
C ASP A 117 -21.07 6.74 -17.31
N VAL A 118 -21.15 5.62 -18.04
CA VAL A 118 -20.92 5.55 -19.49
C VAL A 118 -22.25 5.50 -20.22
N GLN A 119 -22.49 6.49 -21.09
CA GLN A 119 -23.64 6.52 -21.99
C GLN A 119 -23.30 5.93 -23.36
N GLU A 120 -24.30 5.69 -24.19
CA GLU A 120 -24.12 5.18 -25.56
C GLU A 120 -23.17 6.06 -26.38
N GLU A 121 -23.28 7.38 -26.24
CA GLU A 121 -22.42 8.36 -26.91
C GLU A 121 -20.95 8.29 -26.47
N ASP A 122 -20.69 7.83 -25.25
CA ASP A 122 -19.35 7.65 -24.69
C ASP A 122 -18.71 6.33 -25.12
N MET A 123 -19.46 5.42 -25.74
CA MET A 123 -18.97 4.08 -26.09
C MET A 123 -17.78 4.12 -27.06
N HIS A 124 -17.77 5.12 -27.94
CA HIS A 124 -16.63 5.38 -28.83
C HIS A 124 -15.37 5.80 -28.06
N VAL A 125 -15.53 6.55 -26.98
CA VAL A 125 -14.43 6.99 -26.12
C VAL A 125 -13.92 5.81 -25.30
N VAL A 126 -14.82 5.00 -24.75
CA VAL A 126 -14.46 3.77 -24.01
C VAL A 126 -13.71 2.80 -24.92
N PHE A 127 -14.17 2.61 -26.15
CA PHE A 127 -13.48 1.78 -27.14
C PHE A 127 -12.06 2.28 -27.40
N ALA A 128 -11.89 3.58 -27.66
CA ALA A 128 -10.57 4.18 -27.91
C ALA A 128 -9.63 4.15 -26.68
N ILE A 129 -10.17 4.07 -25.47
CA ILE A 129 -9.37 3.91 -24.24
C ILE A 129 -8.90 2.47 -24.08
N LEU A 130 -9.71 1.50 -24.52
CA LEU A 130 -9.43 0.07 -24.38
C LEU A 130 -8.52 -0.45 -25.50
N ASP A 131 -8.74 -0.01 -26.74
CA ASP A 131 -7.92 -0.32 -27.92
C ASP A 131 -6.56 0.40 -27.80
N THR A 132 -5.64 -0.22 -27.07
CA THR A 132 -4.34 0.39 -26.72
C THR A 132 -3.35 0.21 -27.87
N ASP A 133 -3.54 -0.83 -28.68
CA ASP A 133 -2.71 -1.14 -29.83
C ASP A 133 -3.22 -0.52 -31.15
N GLU A 134 -4.34 0.20 -31.12
CA GLU A 134 -5.02 0.81 -32.27
C GLU A 134 -5.33 -0.21 -33.37
N SER A 135 -5.60 -1.47 -33.00
CA SER A 135 -5.94 -2.54 -33.94
C SER A 135 -7.34 -2.38 -34.53
N GLY A 136 -8.19 -1.54 -33.93
CA GLY A 136 -9.58 -1.37 -34.33
C GLY A 136 -10.50 -2.47 -33.79
N SER A 137 -10.02 -3.25 -32.82
CA SER A 137 -10.76 -4.27 -32.10
C SER A 137 -10.19 -4.37 -30.68
N VAL A 138 -11.02 -4.63 -29.68
CA VAL A 138 -10.52 -4.79 -28.30
C VAL A 138 -10.38 -6.28 -27.98
N SER A 139 -9.15 -6.73 -27.83
CA SER A 139 -8.87 -8.12 -27.45
C SER A 139 -9.19 -8.39 -25.99
N TYR A 140 -9.48 -9.64 -25.63
CA TYR A 140 -9.69 -10.02 -24.22
C TYR A 140 -8.47 -9.79 -23.31
N GLU A 141 -7.29 -9.56 -23.89
CA GLU A 141 -6.06 -9.27 -23.17
C GLU A 141 -5.86 -7.77 -22.90
N GLU A 142 -6.50 -6.88 -23.67
CA GLU A 142 -6.48 -5.43 -23.42
C GLU A 142 -7.43 -4.99 -22.29
N PHE A 143 -8.34 -5.86 -21.87
CA PHE A 143 -9.17 -5.64 -20.68
C PHE A 143 -8.45 -5.95 -19.34
N ILE A 144 -7.12 -6.20 -19.34
CA ILE A 144 -6.33 -6.69 -18.18
C ILE A 144 -5.73 -5.59 -17.32
#